data_AF-A0A0U5K1K8-F1
#
_entry.id   AF-A0A0U5K1K8-F1
#
_cell.length_a   1.000
_cell.length_b   1.000
_cell.length_c   1.000
_cell.angle_alpha   90.00
_cell.angle_beta   90.00
_cell.angle_gamma   90.00
#
_symmetry.space_group_name_H-M   'P 1'
#
loop_
_entity.id
_entity.type
_entity.pdbx_description
1 polymer ?
#
loop_
_entity_poly.entity_id
_entity_poly.type
_entity_poly.pdbx_seq_one_letter_code
_entity_poly.pdbx_strand_id
1 'polypeptide(L)'
;MQPPLKENEVEEMLVTADKMNEVVAEENPQATCRYQAKARAVLKSLERYANQIQLGPEYSEVLEDLEDRVENPLTTPSAKLLNYVKDGSLTEYALHRAKRYQQAAQETIHPFKGFEDGRIYTADELRKELTL
;
A
#
# COMPACT_ATOMS: atom_id res chain seq x y z
N MET A 1 11.18 11.63 -23.17
CA MET A 1 9.78 11.56 -22.70
C MET A 1 8.91 11.13 -23.87
N GLN A 2 7.89 10.30 -23.62
CA GLN A 2 6.89 10.01 -24.64
C GLN A 2 5.97 11.24 -24.83
N PRO A 3 5.52 11.53 -26.06
CA PRO A 3 4.57 12.62 -26.30
C PRO A 3 3.26 12.38 -25.53
N PRO A 4 2.53 13.44 -25.15
CA PRO A 4 1.24 13.30 -24.50
C PRO A 4 0.26 12.59 -25.45
N LEU A 5 -0.54 11.68 -24.89
CA LEU A 5 -1.60 10.98 -25.60
C LEU A 5 -2.70 11.95 -26.02
N LYS A 6 -3.37 11.65 -27.14
CA LYS A 6 -4.59 12.35 -27.54
C LYS A 6 -5.75 11.94 -26.62
N GLU A 7 -6.76 12.80 -26.48
CA GLU A 7 -7.89 12.55 -25.57
C GLU A 7 -8.58 11.19 -25.80
N ASN A 8 -8.81 10.81 -27.06
CA ASN A 8 -9.41 9.52 -27.40
C ASN A 8 -8.51 8.33 -27.04
N GLU A 9 -7.19 8.48 -27.14
CA GLU A 9 -6.22 7.44 -26.77
C GLU A 9 -6.14 7.29 -25.24
N VAL A 10 -6.33 8.38 -24.49
CA VAL A 10 -6.40 8.36 -23.02
C VAL A 10 -7.62 7.56 -22.56
N GLU A 11 -8.80 7.81 -23.14
CA GLU A 11 -10.03 7.11 -22.74
C GLU A 11 -9.93 5.60 -22.97
N GLU A 12 -9.44 5.17 -24.15
CA GLU A 12 -9.21 3.77 -24.45
C GLU A 12 -8.19 3.11 -23.51
N MET A 13 -7.14 3.86 -23.14
CA MET A 13 -6.13 3.40 -22.18
C MET A 13 -6.72 3.21 -20.78
N LEU A 14 -7.56 4.14 -20.31
CA LEU A 14 -8.20 4.04 -19.00
C LEU A 14 -9.13 2.83 -18.93
N VAL A 15 -9.98 2.62 -19.95
CA VAL A 15 -10.85 1.42 -20.03
C VAL A 15 -10.03 0.13 -20.01
N THR A 16 -8.87 0.13 -20.66
CA THR A 16 -7.95 -1.02 -20.64
C THR A 16 -7.33 -1.21 -19.25
N ALA A 17 -6.92 -0.13 -18.59
CA ALA A 17 -6.36 -0.17 -17.24
C ALA A 17 -7.36 -0.67 -16.20
N ASP A 18 -8.63 -0.24 -16.29
CA ASP A 18 -9.71 -0.71 -15.41
C ASP A 18 -9.91 -2.23 -15.54
N LYS A 19 -9.95 -2.73 -16.78
CA LYS A 19 -10.04 -4.18 -17.04
C LYS A 19 -8.83 -4.94 -16.50
N MET A 20 -7.63 -4.35 -16.60
CA MET A 20 -6.44 -4.96 -16.02
C MET A 20 -6.53 -5.02 -14.50
N ASN A 21 -7.00 -3.94 -13.85
CA ASN A 21 -7.17 -3.87 -12.41
C ASN A 21 -8.14 -4.94 -11.90
N GLU A 22 -9.30 -5.09 -12.55
CA GLU A 22 -10.31 -6.08 -12.17
C GLU A 22 -9.73 -7.50 -12.18
N VAL A 23 -9.00 -7.82 -13.25
CA VAL A 23 -8.33 -9.13 -13.37
C VAL A 23 -7.37 -9.37 -12.21
N VAL A 24 -6.51 -8.39 -11.88
CA VAL A 24 -5.55 -8.55 -10.78
C VAL A 24 -6.26 -8.66 -9.44
N ALA A 25 -7.38 -7.96 -9.25
CA ALA A 25 -8.17 -8.03 -8.02
C ALA A 25 -8.83 -9.40 -7.80
N GLU A 26 -9.24 -10.07 -8.88
CA GLU A 26 -9.88 -11.39 -8.85
C GLU A 26 -8.90 -12.58 -8.95
N GLU A 27 -7.62 -12.32 -9.24
CA GLU A 27 -6.58 -13.35 -9.32
C GLU A 27 -6.41 -14.09 -7.98
N ASN A 28 -6.00 -15.37 -8.05
CA ASN A 28 -5.58 -16.10 -6.85
C ASN A 28 -4.37 -15.37 -6.22
N PRO A 29 -4.45 -14.92 -4.95
CA PRO A 29 -3.38 -14.15 -4.33
C PRO A 29 -2.02 -14.87 -4.25
N GLN A 30 -2.01 -16.21 -4.30
CA GLN A 30 -0.78 -17.02 -4.25
C GLN A 30 -0.20 -17.34 -5.63
N ALA A 31 -0.91 -17.02 -6.71
CA ALA A 31 -0.45 -17.23 -8.07
C ALA A 31 0.35 -16.03 -8.58
N THR A 32 1.23 -16.27 -9.56
CA THR A 32 1.91 -15.20 -10.27
C THR A 32 0.89 -14.33 -11.03
N CYS A 33 1.02 -13.01 -10.89
CA CYS A 33 0.13 -12.07 -11.58
C CYS A 33 0.22 -12.18 -13.11
N ARG A 34 -0.91 -12.15 -13.82
CA ARG A 34 -0.94 -12.20 -15.29
C ARG A 34 -0.18 -11.04 -15.95
N TYR A 35 -0.07 -9.92 -15.24
CA TYR A 35 0.61 -8.71 -15.69
C TYR A 35 1.98 -8.49 -15.02
N GLN A 36 2.60 -9.53 -14.45
CA GLN A 36 3.91 -9.44 -13.77
C GLN A 36 4.97 -8.71 -14.62
N ALA A 37 5.06 -9.01 -15.92
CA ALA A 37 6.02 -8.34 -16.81
C ALA A 37 5.78 -6.83 -16.93
N LYS A 38 4.51 -6.37 -16.90
CA LYS A 38 4.19 -4.94 -16.90
C LYS A 38 4.54 -4.31 -15.55
N ALA A 39 4.27 -4.99 -14.44
CA ALA A 39 4.66 -4.53 -13.11
C ALA A 39 6.18 -4.34 -12.98
N ARG A 40 6.98 -5.31 -13.45
CA ARG A 40 8.45 -5.19 -13.55
C ARG A 40 8.88 -3.96 -14.35
N ALA A 41 8.23 -3.72 -15.49
CA ALA A 41 8.56 -2.56 -16.34
C ALA A 41 8.25 -1.22 -15.65
N VAL A 42 7.18 -1.16 -14.85
CA VAL A 42 6.84 0.01 -14.03
C VAL A 42 7.89 0.21 -12.93
N LEU A 43 8.22 -0.83 -12.15
CA LEU A 43 9.23 -0.75 -11.09
C LEU A 43 10.59 -0.30 -11.61
N LYS A 44 11.05 -0.87 -12.74
CA LYS A 44 12.30 -0.42 -13.40
C LYS A 44 12.24 1.03 -13.86
N SER A 45 11.06 1.54 -14.18
CA SER A 45 10.89 2.96 -14.54
C SER A 45 10.94 3.86 -13.31
N LEU A 46 10.37 3.42 -12.19
CA LEU A 46 10.47 4.10 -10.90
C LEU A 46 11.92 4.13 -10.38
N GLU A 47 12.65 3.03 -10.47
CA GLU A 47 14.06 2.94 -10.12
C GLU A 47 14.91 3.95 -10.91
N ARG A 48 14.74 4.01 -12.24
CA ARG A 48 15.42 5.01 -13.09
C ARG A 48 15.07 6.43 -12.68
N TYR A 49 13.81 6.69 -12.34
CA TYR A 49 13.37 8.01 -11.91
C TYR A 49 13.95 8.39 -10.55
N ALA A 50 13.95 7.47 -9.57
CA ALA A 50 14.56 7.65 -8.26
C ALA A 50 16.04 7.98 -8.37
N ASN A 51 16.77 7.24 -9.23
CA ASN A 51 18.17 7.51 -9.54
C ASN A 51 18.38 8.88 -10.20
N GLN A 52 17.48 9.29 -11.11
CA GLN A 52 17.57 10.59 -11.78
C GLN A 52 17.44 11.76 -10.81
N ILE A 53 16.58 11.64 -9.79
CA ILE A 53 16.37 12.70 -8.78
C ILE A 53 17.21 12.49 -7.51
N GLN A 54 18.10 11.49 -7.51
CA GLN A 54 19.01 11.16 -6.40
C GLN A 54 18.28 10.95 -5.07
N LEU A 55 17.20 10.15 -5.09
CA LEU A 55 16.53 9.74 -3.85
C LEU A 55 17.49 8.99 -2.91
N GLY A 56 17.25 9.11 -1.61
CA GLY A 56 18.00 8.41 -0.58
C GLY A 56 17.84 6.89 -0.64
N PRO A 57 18.74 6.13 0.01
CA PRO A 57 18.75 4.67 0.00
C PRO A 57 17.44 4.05 0.51
N GLU A 58 16.71 4.73 1.39
CA GLU A 58 15.42 4.28 1.91
C GLU A 58 14.37 4.07 0.81
N TYR A 59 14.46 4.79 -0.32
CA TYR A 59 13.56 4.61 -1.45
C TYR A 59 13.96 3.41 -2.33
N SER A 60 15.25 3.13 -2.43
CA SER A 60 15.75 1.92 -3.10
C SER A 60 15.29 0.67 -2.35
N GLU A 61 15.39 0.68 -1.01
CA GLU A 61 14.88 -0.42 -0.17
C GLU A 61 13.39 -0.66 -0.42
N VAL A 62 12.57 0.40 -0.48
CA VAL A 62 11.13 0.27 -0.77
C VAL A 62 10.87 -0.31 -2.17
N LEU A 63 11.65 0.07 -3.17
CA LEU A 63 11.51 -0.44 -4.54
C LEU A 63 11.91 -1.92 -4.64
N GLU A 64 12.99 -2.32 -3.98
CA GLU A 64 13.40 -3.73 -3.86
C GLU A 64 12.31 -4.57 -3.19
N ASP A 65 11.75 -4.06 -2.08
CA ASP A 65 10.62 -4.67 -1.36
C ASP A 65 9.38 -4.89 -2.23
N LEU A 66 9.13 -3.97 -3.18
CA LEU A 66 8.03 -4.07 -4.14
C LEU A 66 8.36 -5.04 -5.28
N GLU A 67 9.60 -5.07 -5.75
CA GLU A 67 10.07 -6.03 -6.75
C GLU A 67 9.97 -7.46 -6.21
N ASP A 68 10.40 -7.70 -4.98
CA ASP A 68 10.27 -9.00 -4.31
C ASP A 68 8.82 -9.49 -4.23
N ARG A 69 7.86 -8.58 -4.08
CA ARG A 69 6.42 -8.89 -4.09
C ARG A 69 5.89 -9.20 -5.48
N VAL A 70 6.44 -8.57 -6.51
CA VAL A 70 6.12 -8.89 -7.90
C VAL A 70 6.69 -10.25 -8.28
N GLU A 71 7.89 -10.60 -7.81
CA GLU A 71 8.54 -11.88 -8.08
C GLU A 71 7.94 -13.04 -7.31
N ASN A 72 7.67 -12.84 -6.01
CA ASN A 72 7.16 -13.85 -5.12
C ASN A 72 5.77 -13.46 -4.59
N PRO A 73 4.67 -13.97 -5.19
CA PRO A 73 3.31 -13.58 -4.80
C PRO A 73 2.99 -13.91 -3.34
N LEU A 74 3.68 -14.88 -2.71
CA LEU A 74 3.49 -15.24 -1.31
C LEU A 74 3.91 -14.13 -0.33
N THR A 75 4.71 -13.16 -0.78
CA THR A 75 5.14 -12.04 0.07
C THR A 75 4.15 -10.87 0.05
N THR A 76 3.17 -10.90 -0.87
CA THR A 76 2.13 -9.88 -0.98
C THR A 76 1.21 -9.87 0.25
N PRO A 77 0.62 -8.72 0.62
CA PRO A 77 -0.35 -8.65 1.71
C PRO A 77 -1.53 -9.62 1.52
N SER A 78 -2.08 -9.71 0.31
CA SER A 78 -3.22 -10.57 -0.01
C SER A 78 -2.90 -12.06 0.21
N ALA A 79 -1.73 -12.54 -0.24
CA ALA A 79 -1.30 -13.91 0.01
C ALA A 79 -1.02 -14.18 1.49
N LYS A 80 -0.37 -13.24 2.18
CA LYS A 80 -0.10 -13.34 3.63
C LYS A 80 -1.38 -13.41 4.44
N LEU A 81 -2.44 -12.70 4.02
CA LEU A 81 -3.75 -12.73 4.69
C LEU A 81 -4.40 -14.10 4.64
N LEU A 82 -4.21 -14.86 3.55
CA LEU A 82 -4.78 -16.21 3.42
C LEU A 82 -4.29 -17.17 4.52
N ASN A 83 -3.09 -16.97 5.06
CA ASN A 83 -2.57 -17.76 6.19
C ASN A 83 -3.39 -17.60 7.48
N TYR A 84 -4.23 -16.57 7.55
CA TYR A 84 -5.05 -16.27 8.72
C TYR A 84 -6.54 -16.53 8.48
N VAL A 85 -6.93 -16.99 7.29
CA VAL A 85 -8.31 -17.37 7.00
C VAL A 85 -8.64 -18.64 7.75
N LYS A 86 -9.71 -18.60 8.55
CA LYS A 86 -10.24 -19.74 9.28
C LYS A 86 -11.71 -19.88 8.98
N ASP A 87 -12.12 -21.07 8.54
CA ASP A 87 -13.50 -21.36 8.13
C ASP A 87 -14.07 -20.32 7.12
N GLY A 88 -13.23 -19.89 6.17
CA GLY A 88 -13.59 -18.91 5.15
C GLY A 88 -13.68 -17.47 5.65
N SER A 89 -13.23 -17.16 6.87
CA SER A 89 -13.34 -15.84 7.48
C SER A 89 -12.01 -15.33 8.03
N LEU A 90 -11.81 -14.01 7.97
CA LEU A 90 -10.72 -13.28 8.63
C LEU A 90 -11.12 -12.68 9.98
N THR A 91 -12.35 -12.93 10.47
CA THR A 91 -12.86 -12.31 11.70
C THR A 91 -11.96 -12.53 12.91
N GLU A 92 -11.46 -13.76 13.12
CA GLU A 92 -10.58 -14.07 14.26
C GLU A 92 -9.28 -13.25 14.20
N TYR A 93 -8.64 -13.22 13.04
CA TYR A 93 -7.43 -12.43 12.81
C TYR A 93 -7.69 -10.93 12.98
N ALA A 94 -8.78 -10.42 12.43
CA ALA A 94 -9.17 -9.02 12.53
C ALA A 94 -9.38 -8.59 14.00
N LEU A 95 -10.09 -9.40 14.78
CA LEU A 95 -10.31 -9.15 16.21
C LEU A 95 -8.99 -9.17 17.00
N HIS A 96 -8.10 -10.11 16.69
CA HIS A 96 -6.78 -10.17 17.31
C HIS A 96 -5.96 -8.90 17.01
N ARG A 97 -5.89 -8.46 15.74
CA ARG A 97 -5.18 -7.24 15.34
C ARG A 97 -5.81 -5.99 15.95
N ALA A 98 -7.13 -5.89 15.98
CA ALA A 98 -7.85 -4.76 16.58
C ALA A 98 -7.52 -4.61 18.07
N LYS A 99 -7.57 -5.70 18.85
CA LYS A 99 -7.19 -5.69 20.26
C LYS A 99 -5.74 -5.26 20.47
N ARG A 100 -4.81 -5.78 19.66
CA ARG A 100 -3.40 -5.41 19.73
C ARG A 100 -3.18 -3.93 19.43
N TYR A 101 -3.83 -3.39 18.40
CA TYR A 101 -3.72 -1.97 18.06
C TYR A 101 -4.34 -1.08 19.13
N GLN A 102 -5.47 -1.48 19.71
CA GLN A 102 -6.09 -0.77 20.83
C GLN A 102 -5.17 -0.73 22.05
N GLN A 103 -4.57 -1.87 22.43
CA GLN A 103 -3.61 -1.95 23.54
C GLN A 103 -2.39 -1.08 23.30
N ALA A 104 -1.77 -1.18 22.11
CA ALA A 104 -0.60 -0.37 21.77
C ALA A 104 -0.90 1.14 21.83
N ALA A 105 -2.10 1.56 21.39
CA ALA A 105 -2.52 2.96 21.50
C ALA A 105 -2.68 3.41 22.97
N GLN A 106 -3.16 2.54 23.85
CA GLN A 106 -3.31 2.82 25.29
C GLN A 106 -1.98 2.83 26.05
N GLU A 107 -1.03 1.98 25.65
CA GLU A 107 0.30 1.83 26.26
C GLU A 107 1.33 2.85 25.73
N THR A 108 0.95 3.65 24.73
CA THR A 108 1.81 4.70 24.18
C THR A 108 2.16 5.70 25.29
N ILE A 109 3.45 6.03 25.43
CA ILE A 109 3.98 6.88 26.53
C ILE A 109 3.36 8.28 26.51
N HIS A 110 3.01 8.78 25.33
CA HIS A 110 2.29 10.03 25.09
C HIS A 110 0.99 9.72 24.34
N PRO A 111 -0.03 9.15 25.01
CA PRO A 111 -1.28 8.85 24.34
C PRO A 111 -1.98 10.18 24.07
N PHE A 112 -2.11 10.53 22.79
CA PHE A 112 -2.93 11.66 22.39
C PHE A 112 -4.37 11.38 22.83
N LYS A 113 -4.85 12.13 23.82
CA LYS A 113 -6.20 11.96 24.40
C LYS A 113 -7.32 12.44 23.48
N GLY A 114 -7.01 12.73 22.22
CA GLY A 114 -7.98 13.10 21.22
C GLY A 114 -8.69 14.40 21.58
N PHE A 115 -10.00 14.37 21.39
CA PHE A 115 -10.93 15.46 21.65
C PHE A 115 -11.80 15.14 22.87
N GLU A 116 -11.28 14.38 23.84
CA GLU A 116 -12.01 14.00 25.07
C GLU A 116 -12.49 15.21 25.87
N ASP A 117 -11.80 16.36 25.74
CA ASP A 117 -12.17 17.64 26.33
C ASP A 117 -13.19 18.44 25.48
N GLY A 118 -13.62 17.90 24.33
CA GLY A 118 -14.52 18.55 23.37
C GLY A 118 -13.87 19.71 22.61
N ARG A 119 -12.57 19.94 22.75
CA ARG A 119 -11.86 21.01 22.04
C ARG A 119 -11.64 20.62 20.59
N ILE A 120 -11.81 21.56 19.66
CA ILE A 120 -11.39 21.37 18.27
C ILE A 120 -10.04 22.06 18.11
N TYR A 121 -9.00 21.27 17.84
CA TYR A 121 -7.66 21.79 17.60
C TYR A 121 -7.53 22.32 16.18
N THR A 122 -6.83 23.45 16.03
CA THR A 122 -6.29 23.87 14.74
C THR A 122 -5.14 22.95 14.31
N ALA A 123 -4.79 22.96 13.02
CA ALA A 123 -3.75 22.08 12.48
C ALA A 123 -2.38 22.25 13.17
N ASP A 124 -2.04 23.48 13.57
CA ASP A 124 -0.77 23.76 14.25
C ASP A 124 -0.77 23.33 15.72
N GLU A 125 -1.92 23.42 16.40
CA GLU A 125 -2.07 22.92 17.77
C GLU A 125 -2.01 21.40 17.80
N LEU A 126 -2.71 20.74 16.88
CA LEU A 126 -2.70 19.27 16.76
C LEU A 126 -1.29 18.75 16.47
N ARG A 127 -0.53 19.41 15.59
CA ARG A 127 0.86 19.01 15.30
C ARG A 127 1.74 19.05 16.55
N LYS A 128 1.65 20.12 17.35
CA LYS A 128 2.44 20.24 18.58
C LYS A 128 2.14 19.13 19.58
N GLU A 129 0.87 18.79 19.76
CA GLU A 129 0.42 17.74 20.66
C GLU A 129 0.80 16.32 20.19
N LEU A 130 1.01 16.10 18.88
CA LEU A 130 1.40 14.80 18.31
C LEU A 130 2.92 14.59 18.20
N THR A 131 3.75 15.63 18.36
CA THR A 131 5.21 15.57 18.19
C THR A 131 6.03 15.49 19.50
N LEU A 132 5.35 15.47 20.65
CA LEU A 132 5.95 15.31 21.99
C LEU A 132 5.64 13.92 22.54
#